data_AF-A0A4Q1C386-F1
#
_entry.id   AF-A0A4Q1C386-F1
#
_cell.length_a   1.000
_cell.length_b   1.000
_cell.length_c   1.000
_cell.angle_alpha   90.00
_cell.angle_beta   90.00
_cell.angle_gamma   90.00
#
_symmetry.space_group_name_H-M   'P 1'
#
loop_
_entity.id
_entity.type
_entity.pdbx_description
1 polymer ?
#
loop_
_entity_poly.entity_id
_entity_poly.type
_entity_poly.pdbx_seq_one_letter_code
_entity_poly.pdbx_strand_id
1 'polypeptide(L)'
;METTAKLGLILLALTVISRAEDTPAAAQPSSESTSAAVIAVPVRPAVPERASLLPGLPTYAPPPPAAPKQLDQPNTPTDPDVLVLPKMTVKQKPRPRLNADIVYASKDLGNVLAKQKYTQLDQALNKFTLPLFGQSLAERAIEDHKREKKQALTDDVLNISNALKDADPAEAKSLEKAITMP
;
A
#
# COMPACT_ATOMS: atom_id res chain seq x y z
N MET A 1 59.44 2.97 -12.37
CA MET A 1 58.90 1.87 -13.20
C MET A 1 57.41 2.10 -13.28
N GLU A 2 56.97 2.80 -14.32
CA GLU A 2 55.58 3.23 -14.51
C GLU A 2 54.96 2.41 -15.63
N THR A 3 53.86 1.72 -15.35
CA THR A 3 53.09 0.97 -16.35
C THR A 3 51.68 1.53 -16.43
N THR A 4 51.50 2.47 -17.35
CA THR A 4 50.21 3.10 -17.68
C THR A 4 49.44 2.19 -18.63
N ALA A 5 48.47 1.45 -18.10
CA ALA A 5 47.58 0.60 -18.88
C ALA A 5 46.50 1.44 -19.59
N LYS A 6 46.59 1.51 -20.92
CA LYS A 6 45.53 2.01 -21.81
C LYS A 6 44.39 0.98 -21.82
N LEU A 7 43.25 1.30 -21.20
CA LEU A 7 42.02 0.53 -21.39
C LEU A 7 41.19 1.18 -22.50
N GLY A 8 40.99 0.41 -23.57
CA GLY A 8 40.28 0.81 -24.78
C GLY A 8 38.80 1.09 -24.53
N LEU A 9 38.37 2.23 -25.07
CA LEU A 9 37.00 2.68 -25.18
C LEU A 9 36.36 1.95 -26.37
N ILE A 10 35.55 0.92 -26.11
CA ILE A 10 34.76 0.23 -27.13
C ILE A 10 33.41 0.94 -27.26
N LEU A 11 33.14 1.42 -28.47
CA LEU A 11 31.89 2.00 -28.96
C LEU A 11 30.68 1.09 -28.69
N LEU A 12 29.61 1.65 -28.14
CA LEU A 12 28.26 1.08 -28.23
C LEU A 12 27.44 1.92 -29.20
N ALA A 13 27.27 1.44 -30.43
CA ALA A 13 26.37 2.01 -31.42
C ALA A 13 24.92 1.69 -31.04
N LEU A 14 24.15 2.71 -30.65
CA LEU A 14 22.69 2.62 -30.49
C LEU A 14 22.03 2.56 -31.87
N THR A 15 21.49 1.40 -32.24
CA THR A 15 20.57 1.27 -33.37
C THR A 15 19.17 1.69 -32.92
N VAL A 16 18.72 2.83 -33.43
CA VAL A 16 17.35 3.32 -33.28
C VAL A 16 16.45 2.48 -34.20
N ILE A 17 15.57 1.67 -33.60
CA ILE A 17 14.51 0.97 -34.32
C ILE A 17 13.36 1.95 -34.51
N SER A 18 13.14 2.36 -35.76
CA SER A 18 12.01 3.19 -36.19
C SER A 18 10.68 2.46 -35.97
N ARG A 19 9.77 3.08 -35.21
CA ARG A 19 8.37 2.65 -35.08
C ARG A 19 7.53 3.45 -36.07
N ALA A 20 7.08 2.79 -37.13
CA ALA A 20 5.94 3.25 -37.91
C ALA A 20 4.68 2.66 -37.25
N GLU A 21 3.72 3.49 -36.88
CA GLU A 21 2.37 3.02 -36.60
C GLU A 21 1.35 4.09 -37.02
N ASP A 22 0.33 3.56 -37.69
CA ASP A 22 -0.63 4.23 -38.53
C ASP A 22 -1.54 5.23 -37.81
N THR A 23 -1.83 6.30 -38.51
CA THR A 23 -2.97 7.18 -38.26
C THR A 23 -4.21 6.57 -38.90
N PRO A 24 -5.33 6.50 -38.17
CA PRO A 24 -6.57 6.94 -38.81
C PRO A 24 -7.37 7.92 -37.95
N ALA A 25 -7.74 9.00 -38.63
CA ALA A 25 -9.06 9.63 -38.66
C ALA A 25 -9.77 9.99 -37.33
N ALA A 26 -9.80 11.30 -37.12
CA ALA A 26 -10.84 12.11 -36.49
C ALA A 26 -12.20 11.42 -36.22
N ALA A 27 -12.62 11.46 -34.96
CA ALA A 27 -14.01 11.41 -34.53
C ALA A 27 -14.27 12.55 -33.52
N GLN A 28 -15.29 13.34 -33.80
CA GLN A 28 -15.75 14.50 -33.03
C GLN A 28 -16.29 14.08 -31.64
N PRO A 29 -16.12 14.87 -30.58
CA PRO A 29 -16.93 14.75 -29.38
C PRO A 29 -18.23 15.56 -29.52
N SER A 30 -19.35 14.85 -29.65
CA SER A 30 -20.68 15.41 -29.46
C SER A 30 -20.85 15.88 -28.02
N SER A 31 -21.34 17.10 -27.87
CA SER A 31 -21.75 17.69 -26.60
C SER A 31 -23.13 17.17 -26.22
N GLU A 32 -23.29 16.59 -25.03
CA GLU A 32 -24.59 16.55 -24.36
C GLU A 32 -24.47 16.98 -22.90
N SER A 33 -25.49 17.73 -22.53
CA SER A 33 -25.56 18.68 -21.43
C SER A 33 -26.24 18.04 -20.23
N THR A 34 -25.76 18.45 -19.05
CA THR A 34 -26.48 18.61 -17.78
C THR A 34 -27.72 17.75 -17.49
N SER A 35 -27.58 16.85 -16.51
CA SER A 35 -28.62 16.67 -15.50
C SER A 35 -27.98 16.51 -14.12
N ALA A 36 -28.27 17.48 -13.26
CA ALA A 36 -27.86 17.53 -11.87
C ALA A 36 -28.55 16.39 -11.10
N ALA A 37 -27.79 15.35 -10.77
CA ALA A 37 -28.21 14.34 -9.80
C ALA A 37 -27.73 14.77 -8.41
N VAL A 38 -28.71 15.08 -7.56
CA VAL A 38 -28.60 15.34 -6.13
C VAL A 38 -27.74 14.24 -5.48
N ILE A 39 -26.67 14.65 -4.80
CA ILE A 39 -25.81 13.76 -4.01
C ILE A 39 -26.63 13.27 -2.81
N ALA A 40 -27.23 12.09 -2.96
CA ALA A 40 -27.74 11.32 -1.84
C ALA A 40 -26.55 10.79 -1.03
N VAL A 41 -26.51 11.16 0.25
CA VAL A 41 -25.58 10.63 1.25
C VAL A 41 -25.64 9.09 1.22
N PRO A 42 -24.51 8.36 1.13
CA PRO A 42 -24.54 6.91 1.20
C PRO A 42 -24.92 6.48 2.62
N VAL A 43 -26.19 6.08 2.78
CA VAL A 43 -26.64 5.29 3.91
C VAL A 43 -25.82 4.00 3.90
N ARG A 44 -25.06 3.75 4.97
CA ARG A 44 -24.30 2.51 5.14
C ARG A 44 -25.23 1.32 4.86
N PRO A 45 -24.86 0.37 3.98
CA PRO A 45 -25.62 -0.86 3.89
C PRO A 45 -25.56 -1.56 5.25
N ALA A 46 -26.73 -1.76 5.85
CA ALA A 46 -26.87 -2.61 7.01
C ALA A 46 -26.29 -3.98 6.63
N VAL A 47 -25.33 -4.45 7.44
CA VAL A 47 -24.75 -5.78 7.32
C VAL A 47 -25.92 -6.77 7.39
N PRO A 48 -26.16 -7.60 6.36
CA PRO A 48 -27.15 -8.66 6.50
C PRO A 48 -26.66 -9.58 7.61
N GLU A 49 -27.46 -9.69 8.67
CA GLU A 49 -27.24 -10.63 9.76
C GLU A 49 -27.03 -12.03 9.13
N ARG A 50 -25.79 -12.53 9.21
CA ARG A 50 -25.47 -13.92 8.90
C ARG A 50 -25.98 -14.79 10.05
N ALA A 51 -27.29 -14.86 10.21
CA ALA A 51 -27.94 -15.80 11.10
C ALA A 51 -28.76 -16.75 10.23
N SER A 52 -28.22 -17.95 10.01
CA SER A 52 -28.90 -19.23 9.68
C SER A 52 -28.04 -20.06 8.73
N LEU A 53 -26.81 -20.39 9.13
CA LEU A 53 -26.08 -21.47 8.48
C LEU A 53 -26.25 -22.73 9.35
N LEU A 54 -27.11 -23.62 8.86
CA LEU A 54 -27.32 -25.02 9.26
C LEU A 54 -28.18 -25.27 10.51
N PRO A 55 -29.23 -26.11 10.43
CA PRO A 55 -29.97 -26.57 11.60
C PRO A 55 -29.05 -27.46 12.46
N GLY A 56 -28.72 -27.02 13.67
CA GLY A 56 -28.03 -27.84 14.68
C GLY A 56 -26.74 -27.28 15.27
N LEU A 57 -26.22 -26.13 14.82
CA LEU A 57 -25.09 -25.49 15.50
C LEU A 57 -25.56 -24.58 16.63
N PRO A 58 -24.94 -24.64 17.82
CA PRO A 58 -25.27 -23.73 18.91
C PRO A 58 -24.95 -22.28 18.49
N THR A 59 -25.97 -21.42 18.57
CA THR A 59 -25.81 -19.98 18.34
C THR A 59 -24.87 -19.41 19.40
N TYR A 60 -23.68 -19.00 18.98
CA TYR A 60 -22.73 -18.33 19.87
C TYR A 60 -23.22 -16.91 20.17
N ALA A 61 -23.70 -16.69 21.40
CA ALA A 61 -23.95 -15.36 21.93
C ALA A 61 -22.64 -14.83 22.56
N PRO A 62 -21.94 -13.86 21.94
CA PRO A 62 -20.76 -13.28 22.57
C PRO A 62 -21.15 -12.65 23.91
N PRO A 63 -20.31 -12.78 24.96
CA PRO A 63 -20.56 -12.11 26.22
C PRO A 63 -20.66 -10.60 25.98
N PRO A 64 -21.62 -9.91 26.62
CA PRO A 64 -21.78 -8.47 26.45
C PRO A 64 -20.46 -7.77 26.78
N PRO A 65 -20.05 -6.75 25.98
CA PRO A 65 -18.83 -6.02 26.25
C PRO A 65 -18.90 -5.46 27.66
N ALA A 66 -17.88 -5.76 28.48
CA ALA A 66 -17.81 -5.24 29.84
C ALA A 66 -17.93 -3.72 29.78
N ALA A 67 -18.93 -3.18 30.49
CA ALA A 67 -19.12 -1.74 30.57
C ALA A 67 -17.81 -1.09 31.04
N PRO A 68 -17.38 0.03 30.43
CA PRO A 68 -16.20 0.73 30.89
C PRO A 68 -16.43 1.09 32.37
N LYS A 69 -15.57 0.56 33.26
CA LYS A 69 -15.57 0.96 34.67
C LYS A 69 -15.30 2.46 34.72
N GLN A 70 -16.35 3.25 34.91
CA GLN A 70 -16.22 4.65 35.26
C GLN A 70 -15.62 4.69 36.66
N LEU A 71 -14.32 4.99 36.73
CA LEU A 71 -13.68 5.40 37.98
C LEU A 71 -14.27 6.76 38.35
N ASP A 72 -15.02 6.77 39.46
CA ASP A 72 -15.63 7.96 40.04
C ASP A 72 -14.66 9.16 39.98
N GLN A 73 -15.13 10.28 39.47
CA GLN A 73 -14.43 11.56 39.55
C GLN A 73 -14.77 12.19 40.91
N PRO A 74 -13.82 12.37 41.83
CA PRO A 74 -13.97 13.40 42.84
C PRO A 74 -13.62 14.75 42.19
N ASN A 75 -14.62 15.44 41.64
CA ASN A 75 -14.47 16.83 41.19
C ASN A 75 -14.67 17.82 42.35
N THR A 76 -14.13 17.51 43.53
CA THR A 76 -14.12 18.46 44.66
C THR A 76 -12.87 18.22 45.49
N PRO A 77 -11.87 19.13 45.45
CA PRO A 77 -10.84 19.19 46.46
C PRO A 77 -11.42 19.92 47.68
N THR A 78 -11.90 19.18 48.67
CA THR A 78 -12.37 19.79 49.93
C THR A 78 -11.36 19.64 51.07
N ASP A 79 -10.40 18.71 50.99
CA ASP A 79 -9.38 18.52 52.03
C ASP A 79 -7.96 18.94 51.56
N PRO A 80 -7.27 19.86 52.27
CA PRO A 80 -5.92 20.31 51.93
C PRO A 80 -4.83 19.24 52.17
N ASP A 81 -5.16 18.14 52.86
CA ASP A 81 -4.23 17.04 53.17
C ASP A 81 -4.31 15.86 52.17
N VAL A 82 -5.18 15.93 51.14
CA VAL A 82 -5.33 14.85 50.17
C VAL A 82 -4.62 15.19 48.85
N LEU A 83 -3.47 14.56 48.64
CA LEU A 83 -2.76 14.58 47.35
C LEU A 83 -3.46 13.67 46.33
N VAL A 84 -4.20 14.25 45.40
CA VAL A 84 -4.80 13.50 44.27
C VAL A 84 -3.73 13.20 43.22
N LEU A 85 -3.46 11.92 42.99
CA LEU A 85 -2.52 11.49 41.96
C LEU A 85 -3.11 11.66 40.55
N PRO A 86 -2.31 12.08 39.56
CA PRO A 86 -2.75 12.19 38.18
C PRO A 86 -3.25 10.85 37.62
N LYS A 87 -4.41 10.85 36.96
CA LYS A 87 -4.96 9.67 36.30
C LYS A 87 -4.05 9.28 35.12
N MET A 88 -3.30 8.18 35.28
CA MET A 88 -2.48 7.61 34.20
C MET A 88 -3.35 6.78 33.25
N THR A 89 -3.47 7.20 31.99
CA THR A 89 -4.09 6.39 30.93
C THR A 89 -3.01 5.61 30.17
N VAL A 90 -3.04 4.28 30.25
CA VAL A 90 -2.14 3.42 29.46
C VAL A 90 -2.64 3.36 28.02
N LYS A 91 -1.91 3.98 27.08
CA LYS A 91 -2.17 3.80 25.66
C LYS A 91 -1.80 2.37 25.27
N GLN A 92 -2.79 1.58 24.88
CA GLN A 92 -2.54 0.22 24.38
C GLN A 92 -1.74 0.29 23.08
N LYS A 93 -0.69 -0.54 22.97
CA LYS A 93 0.07 -0.66 21.73
C LYS A 93 -0.87 -1.21 20.64
N PRO A 94 -0.97 -0.55 19.46
CA PRO A 94 -1.81 -1.04 18.39
C PRO A 94 -1.34 -2.44 17.94
N ARG A 95 -2.31 -3.33 17.69
CA ARG A 95 -2.00 -4.67 17.18
C ARG A 95 -1.35 -4.56 15.80
N PRO A 96 -0.30 -5.34 15.50
CA PRO A 96 0.27 -5.40 14.17
C PRO A 96 -0.83 -5.79 13.16
N ARG A 97 -0.89 -5.09 12.02
CA ARG A 97 -1.76 -5.50 10.92
C ARG A 97 -1.13 -6.73 10.25
N LEU A 98 -1.92 -7.77 10.06
CA LEU A 98 -1.47 -8.99 9.39
C LEU A 98 -1.40 -8.72 7.89
N ASN A 99 -0.17 -8.47 7.40
CA ASN A 99 0.12 -8.34 5.98
C ASN A 99 0.66 -9.66 5.43
N ALA A 100 0.54 -9.89 4.12
CA ALA A 100 1.05 -11.12 3.49
C ALA A 100 2.54 -11.38 3.80
N ASP A 101 3.36 -10.34 3.88
CA ASP A 101 4.79 -10.47 4.22
C ASP A 101 5.05 -10.92 5.66
N ILE A 102 4.08 -10.75 6.56
CA ILE A 102 4.18 -11.13 7.98
C ILE A 102 3.63 -12.54 8.18
N VAL A 103 2.60 -12.91 7.43
CA VAL A 103 1.91 -14.19 7.55
C VAL A 103 2.68 -15.30 6.86
N TYR A 104 3.26 -15.04 5.69
CA TYR A 104 3.94 -16.07 4.89
C TYR A 104 5.46 -16.04 5.12
N ALA A 105 6.07 -17.22 5.20
CA ALA A 105 7.51 -17.35 5.08
C ALA A 105 7.96 -16.86 3.69
N SER A 106 9.20 -16.39 3.58
CA SER A 106 9.74 -15.84 2.33
C SER A 106 9.60 -16.78 1.13
N LYS A 107 9.74 -18.09 1.35
CA LYS A 107 9.56 -19.13 0.31
C LYS A 107 8.10 -19.29 -0.12
N ASP A 108 7.16 -19.25 0.82
CA ASP A 108 5.74 -19.42 0.54
C ASP A 108 5.13 -18.18 -0.08
N LEU A 109 5.63 -17.00 0.30
CA LEU A 109 5.21 -15.72 -0.26
C LEU A 109 5.38 -15.70 -1.78
N GLY A 110 6.52 -16.17 -2.29
CA GLY A 110 6.77 -16.24 -3.74
C GLY A 110 5.78 -17.14 -4.47
N ASN A 111 5.42 -18.29 -3.89
CA ASN A 111 4.43 -19.20 -4.47
C ASN A 111 3.00 -18.63 -4.43
N VAL A 112 2.64 -17.90 -3.38
CA VAL A 112 1.33 -17.23 -3.28
C VAL A 112 1.24 -16.08 -4.27
N LEU A 113 2.27 -15.23 -4.33
CA LEU A 113 2.34 -14.13 -5.29
C LEU A 113 2.36 -14.64 -6.73
N ALA A 114 3.11 -15.70 -7.00
CA ALA A 114 3.15 -16.37 -8.29
C ALA A 114 1.75 -16.76 -8.79
N LYS A 115 0.95 -17.37 -7.92
CA LYS A 115 -0.43 -17.80 -8.23
C LYS A 115 -1.37 -16.62 -8.46
N GLN A 116 -1.14 -15.49 -7.81
CA GLN A 116 -1.98 -14.30 -7.93
C GLN A 116 -1.65 -13.47 -9.16
N LYS A 117 -0.36 -13.36 -9.51
CA LYS A 117 0.14 -12.44 -10.55
C LYS A 117 0.27 -13.10 -11.93
N TYR A 118 0.58 -14.39 -11.99
CA TYR A 118 0.83 -15.07 -13.25
C TYR A 118 -0.23 -16.10 -13.59
N THR A 119 -0.46 -16.27 -14.89
CA THR A 119 -1.47 -17.20 -15.42
C THR A 119 -1.06 -18.65 -15.16
N GLN A 120 -2.04 -19.57 -15.23
CA GLN A 120 -1.76 -21.01 -15.08
C GLN A 120 -0.83 -21.55 -16.18
N LEU A 121 -0.87 -20.96 -17.37
CA LEU A 121 0.04 -21.32 -18.46
C LEU A 121 1.48 -20.97 -18.11
N ASP A 122 1.71 -19.78 -17.56
CA ASP A 122 3.04 -19.34 -17.15
C ASP A 122 3.59 -20.19 -16.00
N GLN A 123 2.71 -20.59 -15.07
CA GLN A 123 3.05 -21.56 -14.01
C GLN A 123 3.42 -22.93 -14.57
N ALA A 124 2.78 -23.38 -15.65
CA ALA A 124 3.12 -24.63 -16.33
C ALA A 124 4.43 -24.52 -17.09
N LEU A 125 4.68 -23.41 -17.79
CA LEU A 125 5.96 -23.15 -18.46
C LEU A 125 7.12 -23.08 -17.46
N ASN A 126 6.89 -22.58 -16.25
CA ASN A 126 7.88 -22.57 -15.18
C ASN A 126 8.33 -23.99 -14.75
N LYS A 127 7.52 -25.03 -15.00
CA LYS A 127 7.92 -26.42 -14.73
C LYS A 127 8.93 -26.97 -15.73
N PHE A 128 9.01 -26.37 -16.92
CA PHE A 128 9.92 -26.76 -17.98
C PHE A 128 11.18 -25.90 -18.02
N THR A 129 11.24 -24.83 -17.22
CA THR A 129 12.42 -23.98 -17.13
C THR A 129 13.46 -24.65 -16.24
N LEU A 130 14.64 -24.88 -16.79
CA LEU A 130 15.74 -25.48 -16.06
C LEU A 130 16.22 -24.49 -14.99
N PRO A 131 16.37 -24.90 -13.72
CA PRO A 131 16.76 -24.01 -12.63
C PRO A 131 18.18 -23.45 -12.77
N LEU A 132 18.97 -23.90 -13.76
CA LEU A 132 20.29 -23.33 -14.06
C LEU A 132 20.23 -22.06 -14.94
N PHE A 133 19.12 -21.82 -15.64
CA PHE A 133 19.03 -20.72 -16.59
C PHE A 133 17.74 -19.91 -16.35
N GLY A 134 17.79 -19.02 -15.36
CA GLY A 134 16.73 -18.02 -15.12
C GLY A 134 16.30 -17.90 -13.67
N GLN A 135 15.66 -16.77 -13.35
CA GLN A 135 14.94 -16.60 -12.10
C GLN A 135 13.69 -17.49 -12.11
N SER A 136 13.40 -18.15 -11.00
CA SER A 136 12.14 -18.89 -10.87
C SER A 136 10.95 -17.93 -10.90
N LEU A 137 9.78 -18.37 -11.37
CA LEU A 137 8.57 -17.56 -11.38
C LEU A 137 8.22 -17.01 -9.98
N ALA A 138 8.46 -17.78 -8.91
CA ALA A 138 8.27 -17.33 -7.53
C ALA A 138 9.21 -16.17 -7.15
N GLU A 139 10.46 -16.22 -7.60
CA GLU A 139 11.45 -15.18 -7.35
C GLU A 139 11.14 -13.91 -8.14
N ARG A 140 10.74 -14.07 -9.39
CA ARG A 140 10.22 -12.97 -10.23
C ARG A 140 8.99 -12.31 -9.59
N ALA A 141 8.06 -13.09 -9.05
CA ALA A 141 6.88 -12.59 -8.34
C ALA A 141 7.24 -11.73 -7.14
N ILE A 142 8.26 -12.15 -6.37
CA ILE A 142 8.76 -11.40 -5.22
C ILE A 142 9.41 -10.09 -5.67
N GLU A 143 10.19 -10.11 -6.74
CA GLU A 143 10.82 -8.91 -7.29
C GLU A 143 9.78 -7.91 -7.78
N ASP A 144 8.78 -8.36 -8.53
CA ASP A 144 7.69 -7.53 -9.03
C ASP A 144 6.91 -6.90 -7.87
N HIS A 145 6.57 -7.67 -6.84
CA HIS A 145 5.90 -7.16 -5.65
C HIS A 145 6.73 -6.11 -4.90
N LYS A 146 8.06 -6.29 -4.80
CA LYS A 146 8.95 -5.28 -4.22
C LYS A 146 9.01 -4.02 -5.07
N ARG A 147 8.97 -4.16 -6.40
CA ARG A 147 8.95 -3.03 -7.34
C ARG A 147 7.65 -2.23 -7.19
N GLU A 148 6.50 -2.91 -7.12
CA GLU A 148 5.19 -2.29 -6.88
C GLU A 148 5.17 -1.50 -5.57
N LYS A 149 5.70 -2.07 -4.48
CA LYS A 149 5.79 -1.35 -3.19
C LYS A 149 6.63 -0.09 -3.25
N LYS A 150 7.76 -0.14 -3.96
CA LYS A 150 8.63 1.03 -4.15
C LYS A 150 7.94 2.10 -4.98
N GLN A 151 7.21 1.70 -6.02
CA GLN A 151 6.42 2.60 -6.84
C GLN A 151 5.32 3.26 -6.01
N ALA A 152 4.52 2.47 -5.29
CA ALA A 152 3.47 3.00 -4.41
C ALA A 152 4.02 3.99 -3.37
N LEU A 153 5.18 3.69 -2.75
CA LEU A 153 5.83 4.62 -1.83
C LEU A 153 6.26 5.92 -2.54
N THR A 154 6.78 5.81 -3.75
CA THR A 154 7.20 6.98 -4.54
C THR A 154 5.99 7.84 -4.89
N ASP A 155 4.89 7.21 -5.32
CA ASP A 155 3.63 7.87 -5.64
C ASP A 155 3.04 8.56 -4.41
N ASP A 156 3.07 7.91 -3.25
CA ASP A 156 2.63 8.50 -1.97
C ASP A 156 3.46 9.72 -1.60
N VAL A 157 4.79 9.66 -1.73
CA VAL A 157 5.68 10.80 -1.48
C VAL A 157 5.38 11.94 -2.45
N LEU A 158 5.17 11.64 -3.73
CA LEU A 158 4.80 12.64 -4.72
C LEU A 158 3.45 13.30 -4.38
N ASN A 159 2.46 12.49 -4.00
CA ASN A 159 1.14 12.98 -3.59
C ASN A 159 1.23 13.88 -2.36
N ILE A 160 2.00 13.50 -1.34
CA ILE A 160 2.24 14.33 -0.15
C ILE A 160 2.94 15.63 -0.54
N SER A 161 3.94 15.55 -1.43
CA SER A 161 4.67 16.75 -1.88
C SER A 161 3.76 17.73 -2.64
N ASN A 162 2.83 17.21 -3.45
CA ASN A 162 1.86 18.02 -4.16
C ASN A 162 0.83 18.63 -3.20
N ALA A 163 0.29 17.84 -2.27
CA ALA A 163 -0.62 18.34 -1.25
C ALA A 163 0.04 19.42 -0.36
N LEU A 164 1.34 19.27 -0.06
CA LEU A 164 2.09 20.27 0.69
C LEU A 164 2.32 21.56 -0.13
N LYS A 165 2.59 21.44 -1.44
CA LYS A 165 2.68 22.61 -2.34
C LYS A 165 1.39 23.41 -2.39
N ASP A 166 0.25 22.73 -2.36
CA ASP A 166 -1.07 23.36 -2.37
C ASP A 166 -1.43 23.99 -1.01
N ALA A 167 -0.99 23.39 0.10
CA ALA A 167 -1.27 23.88 1.46
C ALA A 167 -0.32 25.00 1.92
N ASP A 168 0.99 24.85 1.68
CA ASP A 168 2.03 25.83 2.03
C ASP A 168 3.16 25.89 0.97
N PRO A 169 3.08 26.83 0.02
CA PRO A 169 4.08 26.98 -1.03
C PRO A 169 5.41 27.56 -0.53
N ALA A 170 5.47 28.16 0.66
CA ALA A 170 6.70 28.70 1.23
C ALA A 170 7.58 27.59 1.82
N GLU A 171 6.98 26.67 2.58
CA GLU A 171 7.67 25.49 3.12
C GLU A 171 8.12 24.54 2.00
N ALA A 172 7.29 24.33 0.97
CA ALA A 172 7.66 23.49 -0.17
C ALA A 172 8.95 23.96 -0.87
N LYS A 173 9.12 25.27 -1.05
CA LYS A 173 10.36 25.84 -1.62
C LYS A 173 11.57 25.63 -0.72
N SER A 174 11.38 25.57 0.60
CA SER A 174 12.48 25.31 1.54
C SER A 174 12.94 23.86 1.49
N LEU A 175 12.01 22.91 1.33
CA LEU A 175 12.31 21.49 1.13
C LEU A 175 12.99 21.24 -0.21
N GLU A 176 12.52 21.86 -1.29
CA GLU A 176 13.18 21.76 -2.59
C GLU A 176 14.63 22.28 -2.52
N LYS A 177 14.86 23.42 -1.86
CA LYS A 177 16.22 23.94 -1.63
C LYS A 177 17.08 22.99 -0.80
N ALA A 178 16.54 22.40 0.25
CA ALA A 178 17.26 21.46 1.11
C ALA A 178 17.62 20.13 0.41
N ILE A 179 16.79 19.67 -0.53
CA ILE A 179 17.08 18.46 -1.31
C ILE A 179 18.12 18.73 -2.41
N THR A 180 18.15 19.96 -2.93
CA THR A 180 19.04 20.33 -4.06
C THR A 180 20.43 20.80 -3.60
N MET A 181 20.61 21.17 -2.33
CA MET A 181 21.92 21.49 -1.75
C MET A 181 22.51 20.25 -1.08
N PRO A 182 23.55 19.63 -1.65
CA PRO A 182 24.22 18.46 -1.07
C PRO A 182 25.08 18.79 0.16
#